data_AF-A0A059IYB9-F1
#
_entry.id   AF-A0A059IYB9-F1
#
_cell.length_a   1.000
_cell.length_b   1.000
_cell.length_c   1.000
_cell.angle_alpha   90.00
_cell.angle_beta   90.00
_cell.angle_gamma   90.00
#
_symmetry.space_group_name_H-M   'P 1'
#
loop_
_entity.id
_entity.type
_entity.pdbx_description
1 polymer ?
#
loop_
_entity_poly.entity_id
_entity_poly.type
_entity_poly.pdbx_seq_one_letter_code
_entity_poly.pdbx_strand_id
1 'polypeptide(L)'
;MDIVLEVFDTFVFDYLYACALPLSAPSSDIISNIFKGVNSTTASTIAQVSGVGNGFVYSPATKYFSLEPFEYAYQSSLPRDNGFRQVLSLFLITWVFGLVLYFTVASLSYVFVFDKTAFNHPKYLKNQISLEIGQAMSSMPVMAILTAPIFLTEVKGYSKIYDTIEEAPFPMYNILQFPLFLLFTDFCIYWIHRGLHHPLVYKNIHKPHHKWIMPTPYASHAFHPLDGWSQGLPYHIFPFIFPLQKFAYVLLFVAINIWTVMIHDGEYVANSPIINGAACHTMHHLYFNYNYGQFTTLWDRLGKSYRKPNDELFRRETKMGQAEWNRQAKEMEKMVKEVEGCDDRTYEGTEAKKNI
;
A
#
# COMPACT_ATOMS: atom_id res chain seq x y z
N MET A 1 -8.61 -11.49 1.37
CA MET A 1 -7.78 -11.73 0.16
C MET A 1 -8.20 -12.95 -0.65
N ASP A 2 -8.97 -13.88 -0.07
CA ASP A 2 -9.50 -15.09 -0.72
C ASP A 2 -10.40 -14.82 -1.94
N ILE A 3 -11.32 -13.85 -1.87
CA ILE A 3 -12.17 -13.47 -3.02
C ILE A 3 -11.31 -12.99 -4.20
N VAL A 4 -10.33 -12.12 -3.92
CA VAL A 4 -9.41 -11.60 -4.94
C VAL A 4 -8.58 -12.73 -5.52
N LEU A 5 -8.05 -13.62 -4.66
CA LEU A 5 -7.30 -14.79 -5.09
C LEU A 5 -8.14 -15.71 -5.98
N GLU A 6 -9.40 -15.99 -5.63
CA GLU A 6 -10.31 -16.83 -6.42
C GLU A 6 -10.56 -16.24 -7.82
N VAL A 7 -10.78 -14.93 -7.92
CA VAL A 7 -10.93 -14.23 -9.21
C VAL A 7 -9.69 -14.43 -10.08
N PHE A 8 -8.51 -14.15 -9.53
CA PHE A 8 -7.27 -14.25 -10.30
C PHE A 8 -6.87 -15.70 -10.60
N ASP A 9 -7.12 -16.65 -9.69
CA ASP A 9 -6.91 -18.07 -9.95
C ASP A 9 -7.79 -18.52 -11.12
N THR A 10 -9.06 -18.13 -11.13
CA THR A 10 -10.02 -18.54 -12.16
C THR A 10 -9.67 -17.98 -13.54
N PHE A 11 -9.31 -16.69 -13.63
CA PHE A 11 -9.11 -16.06 -14.94
C PHE A 11 -7.65 -16.03 -15.42
N VAL A 12 -6.68 -16.25 -14.53
CA VAL A 12 -5.26 -16.05 -14.85
C VAL A 12 -4.41 -17.23 -14.38
N PHE A 13 -4.35 -17.48 -13.08
CA PHE A 13 -3.30 -18.34 -12.54
C PHE A 13 -3.53 -19.82 -12.79
N ASP A 14 -4.76 -20.32 -12.81
CA ASP A 14 -5.01 -21.73 -13.15
C ASP A 14 -4.37 -22.13 -14.47
N TYR A 15 -4.57 -21.29 -15.50
CA TYR A 15 -3.97 -21.50 -16.81
C TYR A 15 -2.44 -21.46 -16.73
N LEU A 16 -1.88 -20.43 -16.08
CA LEU A 16 -0.42 -20.29 -15.97
C LEU A 16 0.23 -21.46 -15.23
N TYR A 17 -0.37 -21.92 -14.13
CA TYR A 17 0.13 -23.08 -13.38
C TYR A 17 -0.06 -24.38 -14.15
N ALA A 18 -1.17 -24.58 -14.85
CA ALA A 18 -1.38 -25.76 -15.69
C ALA A 18 -0.37 -25.83 -16.84
N CYS A 19 -0.01 -24.69 -17.44
CA CYS A 19 1.02 -24.63 -18.48
C CYS A 19 2.44 -24.84 -17.94
N ALA A 20 2.77 -24.23 -16.80
CA ALA A 20 4.12 -24.28 -16.24
C ALA A 20 4.42 -25.59 -15.50
N LEU A 21 3.42 -26.16 -14.83
CA LEU A 21 3.51 -27.34 -13.99
C LEU A 21 2.33 -28.29 -14.28
N PRO A 22 2.24 -28.84 -15.51
CA PRO A 22 1.15 -29.73 -15.85
C PRO A 22 1.19 -31.00 -15.01
N LEU A 23 0.02 -31.49 -14.61
CA LEU A 23 -0.16 -32.87 -14.20
C LEU A 23 0.25 -33.76 -15.39
N SER A 24 0.81 -34.95 -15.13
CA SER A 24 1.37 -35.84 -16.15
C SER A 24 0.56 -35.90 -17.45
N ALA A 25 1.21 -35.77 -18.62
CA ALA A 25 0.55 -35.52 -19.91
C ALA A 25 -0.61 -36.46 -20.30
N PRO A 26 -0.60 -37.78 -20.01
CA PRO A 26 -1.78 -38.63 -20.25
C PRO A 26 -2.98 -38.28 -19.37
N SER A 27 -2.72 -37.75 -18.17
CA SER A 27 -3.72 -37.36 -17.19
C SER A 27 -4.41 -36.06 -17.59
N SER A 28 -3.72 -35.10 -18.20
CA SER A 28 -4.29 -33.81 -18.61
C SER A 28 -5.36 -33.95 -19.69
N ASP A 29 -5.16 -34.83 -20.67
CA ASP A 29 -6.15 -35.07 -21.74
C ASP A 29 -7.42 -35.73 -21.19
N ILE A 30 -7.27 -36.65 -20.22
CA ILE A 30 -8.39 -37.28 -19.52
C ILE A 30 -9.16 -36.24 -18.71
N ILE A 31 -8.46 -35.39 -17.96
CA ILE A 31 -9.03 -34.31 -17.15
C ILE A 31 -9.80 -33.31 -18.02
N SER A 32 -9.21 -32.88 -19.14
CA SER A 32 -9.86 -31.97 -20.07
C SER A 32 -11.18 -32.55 -20.58
N ASN A 33 -11.18 -33.80 -21.04
CA ASN A 33 -12.41 -34.43 -21.54
C ASN A 33 -13.48 -34.64 -20.45
N ILE A 34 -13.08 -34.97 -19.21
CA ILE A 34 -14.01 -35.24 -18.11
C ILE A 34 -14.64 -33.96 -17.56
N PHE A 35 -13.86 -32.89 -17.40
CA PHE A 35 -14.34 -31.65 -16.79
C PHE A 35 -14.93 -30.65 -17.80
N LYS A 36 -14.82 -30.92 -19.10
CA LYS A 36 -15.41 -30.07 -20.14
C LYS A 36 -16.93 -29.99 -20.01
N GLY A 37 -17.43 -28.80 -19.68
CA GLY A 37 -18.88 -28.52 -19.59
C GLY A 37 -19.55 -29.07 -18.32
N VAL A 38 -18.78 -29.52 -17.34
CA VAL A 38 -19.28 -29.99 -16.04
C VAL A 38 -19.11 -28.85 -15.02
N ASN A 39 -20.13 -28.62 -14.18
CA ASN A 39 -20.05 -27.60 -13.14
C ASN A 39 -19.07 -27.98 -12.02
N SER A 40 -18.69 -26.98 -11.23
CA SER A 40 -17.64 -27.11 -10.21
C SER A 40 -17.96 -28.12 -9.09
N THR A 41 -19.23 -28.26 -8.71
CA THR A 41 -19.68 -29.21 -7.68
C THR A 41 -19.50 -30.65 -8.16
N THR A 42 -19.90 -30.92 -9.39
CA THR A 42 -19.72 -32.24 -10.01
C THR A 42 -18.24 -32.51 -10.29
N ALA A 43 -17.47 -31.53 -10.76
CA ALA A 43 -16.02 -31.65 -10.95
C ALA A 43 -15.30 -31.98 -9.64
N SER A 44 -15.65 -31.30 -8.54
CA SER A 44 -15.10 -31.57 -7.21
C SER A 44 -15.47 -32.96 -6.69
N THR A 45 -16.72 -33.39 -6.92
CA THR A 45 -17.17 -34.75 -6.54
C THR A 45 -16.41 -35.81 -7.33
N ILE A 46 -16.22 -35.61 -8.63
CA ILE A 46 -15.44 -36.51 -9.48
C ILE A 46 -13.98 -36.54 -8.98
N ALA A 47 -13.35 -35.39 -8.75
CA ALA A 47 -11.96 -35.33 -8.28
C ALA A 47 -11.78 -36.08 -6.94
N GLN A 48 -12.73 -35.89 -6.02
CA GLN A 48 -12.72 -36.54 -4.71
C GLN A 48 -12.94 -38.06 -4.78
N VAL A 49 -13.86 -38.53 -5.64
CA VAL A 49 -14.26 -39.95 -5.69
C VAL A 49 -13.38 -40.78 -6.63
N SER A 50 -12.96 -40.20 -7.74
CA SER A 50 -12.21 -40.91 -8.80
C SER A 50 -10.70 -40.72 -8.72
N GLY A 51 -10.21 -39.78 -7.89
CA GLY A 51 -8.80 -39.42 -7.84
C GLY A 51 -8.29 -38.78 -9.14
N VAL A 52 -9.20 -38.35 -10.03
CA VAL A 52 -8.89 -37.67 -11.29
C VAL A 52 -8.64 -36.20 -11.02
N GLY A 53 -7.54 -35.65 -11.55
CA GLY A 53 -7.13 -34.27 -11.28
C GLY A 53 -6.07 -34.17 -10.19
N ASN A 54 -5.85 -32.96 -9.70
CA ASN A 54 -4.84 -32.64 -8.69
C ASN A 54 -5.38 -32.70 -7.23
N GLY A 55 -6.58 -33.25 -7.03
CA GLY A 55 -7.21 -33.38 -5.71
C GLY A 55 -7.83 -32.09 -5.14
N PHE A 56 -7.82 -30.98 -5.89
CA PHE A 56 -8.47 -29.74 -5.47
C PHE A 56 -10.00 -29.91 -5.37
N VAL A 57 -10.59 -29.44 -4.27
CA VAL A 57 -12.03 -29.40 -4.04
C VAL A 57 -12.47 -27.93 -4.03
N TYR A 58 -13.36 -27.57 -4.96
CA TYR A 58 -13.85 -26.20 -5.05
C TYR A 58 -14.84 -25.88 -3.94
N SER A 59 -14.58 -24.76 -3.26
CA SER A 59 -15.50 -24.09 -2.37
C SER A 59 -15.47 -22.60 -2.70
N PRO A 60 -16.62 -21.94 -2.91
CA PRO A 60 -16.67 -20.50 -3.16
C PRO A 60 -16.02 -19.72 -2.02
N ALA A 61 -15.23 -18.69 -2.37
CA ALA A 61 -14.63 -17.77 -1.40
C ALA A 61 -15.65 -16.84 -0.74
N THR A 62 -16.85 -16.71 -1.30
CA THR A 62 -17.90 -15.82 -0.80
C THR A 62 -19.30 -16.38 -1.05
N LYS A 63 -20.28 -15.95 -0.24
CA LYS A 63 -21.70 -16.26 -0.38
C LYS A 63 -22.41 -15.33 -1.37
N TYR A 64 -21.78 -14.22 -1.77
CA TYR A 64 -22.39 -13.24 -2.68
C TYR A 64 -22.41 -13.70 -4.14
N PHE A 65 -21.39 -14.42 -4.57
CA PHE A 65 -21.27 -14.99 -5.90
C PHE A 65 -20.37 -16.23 -5.86
N SER A 66 -20.38 -17.01 -6.94
CA SER A 66 -19.47 -18.13 -7.13
C SER A 66 -18.83 -18.02 -8.51
N LEU A 67 -17.53 -18.31 -8.59
CA LEU A 67 -16.78 -18.35 -9.84
C LEU A 67 -16.37 -19.78 -10.11
N GLU A 68 -17.14 -20.46 -10.97
CA GLU A 68 -16.85 -21.84 -11.31
C GLU A 68 -15.44 -21.95 -11.94
N PRO A 69 -14.53 -22.76 -11.37
CA PRO A 69 -13.22 -22.99 -11.96
C PRO A 69 -13.32 -23.61 -13.35
N PHE A 70 -12.45 -23.19 -14.26
CA PHE A 70 -12.26 -23.86 -15.54
C PHE A 70 -11.47 -25.18 -15.38
N GLU A 71 -11.38 -25.97 -16.46
CA GLU A 71 -10.64 -27.25 -16.48
C GLU A 71 -9.18 -27.12 -15.98
N TYR A 72 -8.54 -25.98 -16.24
CA TYR A 72 -7.15 -25.71 -15.85
C TYR A 72 -6.92 -25.77 -14.33
N ALA A 73 -7.94 -25.52 -13.51
CA ALA A 73 -7.84 -25.61 -12.06
C ALA A 73 -7.38 -27.00 -11.58
N TYR A 74 -7.71 -28.03 -12.37
CA TYR A 74 -7.45 -29.44 -12.05
C TYR A 74 -6.25 -30.03 -12.82
N GLN A 75 -5.68 -29.28 -13.77
CA GLN A 75 -4.61 -29.74 -14.67
C GLN A 75 -3.20 -29.39 -14.16
N SER A 76 -3.06 -28.55 -13.14
CA SER A 76 -1.77 -28.21 -12.52
C SER A 76 -1.36 -29.24 -11.47
N SER A 77 -0.08 -29.59 -11.38
CA SER A 77 0.48 -30.39 -10.28
C SER A 77 0.48 -29.66 -8.94
N LEU A 78 0.31 -28.33 -8.94
CA LEU A 78 0.07 -27.51 -7.75
C LEU A 78 -1.42 -27.12 -7.66
N PRO A 79 -2.22 -27.78 -6.80
CA PRO A 79 -3.63 -27.45 -6.63
C PRO A 79 -3.82 -26.08 -5.97
N ARG A 80 -5.00 -25.46 -6.14
CA ARG A 80 -5.31 -24.09 -5.65
C ARG A 80 -5.15 -23.91 -4.13
N ASP A 81 -5.32 -24.97 -3.35
CA ASP A 81 -5.17 -24.98 -1.90
C ASP A 81 -3.70 -25.17 -1.43
N ASN A 82 -2.77 -25.44 -2.35
CA ASN A 82 -1.35 -25.54 -2.06
C ASN A 82 -0.79 -24.18 -1.58
N GLY A 83 -0.19 -24.17 -0.39
CA GLY A 83 0.30 -22.94 0.23
C GLY A 83 1.38 -22.19 -0.57
N PHE A 84 2.27 -22.91 -1.27
CA PHE A 84 3.31 -22.27 -2.09
C PHE A 84 2.69 -21.54 -3.29
N ARG A 85 1.77 -22.21 -4.01
CA ARG A 85 1.00 -21.59 -5.08
C ARG A 85 0.25 -20.35 -4.58
N GLN A 86 -0.45 -20.46 -3.45
CA GLN A 86 -1.21 -19.34 -2.89
C GLN A 86 -0.30 -18.16 -2.53
N VAL A 87 0.85 -18.37 -1.88
CA VAL A 87 1.78 -17.29 -1.55
C VAL A 87 2.34 -16.63 -2.81
N LEU A 88 2.72 -17.41 -3.83
CA LEU A 88 3.22 -16.86 -5.08
C LEU A 88 2.15 -16.05 -5.82
N SER A 89 0.92 -16.56 -5.91
CA SER A 89 -0.22 -15.84 -6.50
C SER A 89 -0.52 -14.55 -5.72
N LEU A 90 -0.57 -14.62 -4.39
CA LEU A 90 -0.83 -13.46 -3.53
C LEU A 90 0.28 -12.41 -3.63
N PHE A 91 1.54 -12.82 -3.71
CA PHE A 91 2.66 -11.93 -3.98
C PHE A 91 2.47 -11.21 -5.32
N LEU A 92 2.20 -11.95 -6.41
CA LEU A 92 2.02 -11.36 -7.75
C LEU A 92 0.82 -10.41 -7.79
N ILE A 93 -0.32 -10.80 -7.21
CA ILE A 93 -1.50 -9.95 -7.11
C ILE A 93 -1.14 -8.66 -6.38
N THR A 94 -0.56 -8.77 -5.18
CA THR A 94 -0.28 -7.62 -4.31
C THR A 94 0.68 -6.65 -4.98
N TRP A 95 1.74 -7.18 -5.60
CA TRP A 95 2.73 -6.37 -6.29
C TRP A 95 2.15 -5.67 -7.51
N VAL A 96 1.51 -6.41 -8.42
CA VAL A 96 0.96 -5.84 -9.66
C VAL A 96 -0.19 -4.89 -9.38
N PHE A 97 -1.11 -5.27 -8.49
CA PHE A 97 -2.22 -4.40 -8.09
C PHE A 97 -1.72 -3.13 -7.40
N GLY A 98 -0.73 -3.26 -6.51
CA GLY A 98 -0.06 -2.13 -5.89
C GLY A 98 0.53 -1.17 -6.94
N LEU A 99 1.23 -1.70 -7.95
CA LEU A 99 1.80 -0.88 -9.04
C LEU A 99 0.71 -0.16 -9.85
N VAL A 100 -0.36 -0.87 -10.22
CA VAL A 100 -1.49 -0.30 -10.96
C VAL A 100 -2.11 0.84 -10.16
N LEU A 101 -2.35 0.63 -8.86
CA LEU A 101 -2.94 1.63 -7.98
C LEU A 101 -2.00 2.83 -7.80
N TYR A 102 -0.72 2.58 -7.53
CA TYR A 102 0.31 3.62 -7.40
C TYR A 102 0.38 4.50 -8.64
N PHE A 103 0.60 3.92 -9.83
CA PHE A 103 0.73 4.70 -11.05
C PHE A 103 -0.58 5.41 -11.41
N THR A 104 -1.73 4.77 -11.22
CA THR A 104 -3.02 5.39 -11.53
C THR A 104 -3.26 6.61 -10.63
N VAL A 105 -3.20 6.44 -9.31
CA VAL A 105 -3.51 7.51 -8.36
C VAL A 105 -2.44 8.60 -8.40
N ALA A 106 -1.15 8.24 -8.41
CA ALA A 106 -0.08 9.24 -8.50
C ALA A 106 -0.13 10.03 -9.81
N SER A 107 -0.43 9.39 -10.95
CA SER A 107 -0.57 10.10 -12.23
C SER A 107 -1.80 11.00 -12.24
N LEU A 108 -2.94 10.56 -11.72
CA LEU A 108 -4.15 11.39 -11.63
C LEU A 108 -3.91 12.60 -10.71
N SER A 109 -3.32 12.39 -9.53
CA SER A 109 -2.93 13.48 -8.64
C SER A 109 -1.92 14.42 -9.32
N TYR A 110 -0.90 13.87 -9.99
CA TYR A 110 0.08 14.65 -10.73
C TYR A 110 -0.55 15.52 -11.81
N VAL A 111 -1.47 14.99 -12.60
CA VAL A 111 -2.12 15.73 -13.70
C VAL A 111 -3.08 16.79 -13.15
N PHE A 112 -3.99 16.41 -12.24
CA PHE A 112 -5.15 17.21 -11.87
C PHE A 112 -5.01 18.02 -10.57
N VAL A 113 -4.14 17.60 -9.64
CA VAL A 113 -4.07 18.18 -8.29
C VAL A 113 -2.73 18.87 -8.04
N PHE A 114 -1.61 18.21 -8.36
CA PHE A 114 -0.26 18.68 -8.05
C PHE A 114 0.05 20.04 -8.69
N ASP A 115 0.55 20.98 -7.89
CA ASP A 115 0.97 22.30 -8.36
C ASP A 115 2.41 22.26 -8.90
N LYS A 116 2.55 22.35 -10.24
CA LYS A 116 3.82 22.24 -10.96
C LYS A 116 4.78 23.39 -10.66
N THR A 117 4.30 24.48 -10.04
CA THR A 117 5.19 25.54 -9.56
C THR A 117 6.16 25.05 -8.49
N ALA A 118 5.85 23.94 -7.79
CA ALA A 118 6.72 23.28 -6.82
C ALA A 118 8.10 22.88 -7.41
N PHE A 119 8.21 22.67 -8.72
CA PHE A 119 9.50 22.39 -9.39
C PHE A 119 10.50 23.55 -9.30
N ASN A 120 10.02 24.77 -9.08
CA ASN A 120 10.90 25.92 -8.91
C ASN A 120 11.40 26.08 -7.47
N HIS A 121 10.98 25.19 -6.55
CA HIS A 121 11.42 25.26 -5.16
C HIS A 121 12.95 25.03 -5.08
N PRO A 122 13.71 25.84 -4.32
CA PRO A 122 15.18 25.75 -4.27
C PRO A 122 15.72 24.42 -3.72
N LYS A 123 14.84 23.62 -3.11
CA LYS A 123 15.15 22.29 -2.54
C LYS A 123 14.52 21.13 -3.33
N TYR A 124 14.08 21.38 -4.56
CA TYR A 124 13.66 20.32 -5.47
C TYR A 124 14.90 19.58 -6.02
N LEU A 125 14.85 18.25 -6.06
CA LEU A 125 16.00 17.45 -6.50
C LEU A 125 16.07 17.32 -8.03
N LYS A 126 17.30 17.21 -8.55
CA LYS A 126 17.51 16.92 -9.97
C LYS A 126 16.91 15.54 -10.32
N ASN A 127 16.08 15.49 -11.37
CA ASN A 127 15.38 14.28 -11.83
C ASN A 127 14.50 13.61 -10.76
N GLN A 128 13.95 14.38 -9.82
CA GLN A 128 13.27 13.83 -8.63
C GLN A 128 12.20 12.79 -8.95
N ILE A 129 11.28 13.07 -9.88
CA ILE A 129 10.20 12.12 -10.25
C ILE A 129 10.76 10.76 -10.70
N SER A 130 11.82 10.75 -11.51
CA SER A 130 12.44 9.50 -11.95
C SER A 130 13.09 8.74 -10.79
N LEU A 131 13.70 9.46 -9.85
CA LEU A 131 14.29 8.87 -8.65
C LEU A 131 13.21 8.34 -7.68
N GLU A 132 12.10 9.05 -7.52
CA GLU A 132 10.95 8.65 -6.73
C GLU A 132 10.33 7.36 -7.28
N ILE A 133 10.03 7.33 -8.59
CA ILE A 133 9.50 6.14 -9.27
C ILE A 133 10.50 4.99 -9.15
N GLY A 134 11.78 5.22 -9.42
CA GLY A 134 12.82 4.18 -9.33
C GLY A 134 12.89 3.55 -7.94
N GLN A 135 12.79 4.36 -6.88
CA GLN A 135 12.77 3.87 -5.52
C GLN A 135 11.49 3.10 -5.21
N ALA A 136 10.31 3.60 -5.59
CA ALA A 136 9.05 2.87 -5.42
C ALA A 136 9.07 1.50 -6.12
N MET A 137 9.53 1.46 -7.37
CA MET A 137 9.67 0.23 -8.16
C MET A 137 10.61 -0.79 -7.52
N SER A 138 11.68 -0.33 -6.84
CA SER A 138 12.58 -1.22 -6.10
C SER A 138 11.99 -1.73 -4.78
N SER A 139 11.12 -0.94 -4.14
CA SER A 139 10.61 -1.24 -2.80
C SER A 139 9.37 -2.10 -2.78
N MET A 140 8.42 -1.85 -3.69
CA MET A 140 7.12 -2.52 -3.71
C MET A 140 7.19 -4.06 -3.85
N PRO A 141 8.09 -4.66 -4.66
CA PRO A 141 8.23 -6.12 -4.72
C PRO A 141 8.62 -6.71 -3.36
N VAL A 142 9.56 -6.09 -2.64
CA VAL A 142 10.02 -6.58 -1.35
C VAL A 142 8.92 -6.45 -0.29
N MET A 143 8.16 -5.34 -0.30
CA MET A 143 6.99 -5.22 0.57
C MET A 143 5.94 -6.30 0.27
N ALA A 144 5.66 -6.56 -1.01
CA ALA A 144 4.71 -7.61 -1.40
C ALA A 144 5.18 -9.01 -0.95
N ILE A 145 6.49 -9.30 -0.99
CA ILE A 145 7.06 -10.53 -0.44
C ILE A 145 6.80 -10.63 1.06
N LEU A 146 6.99 -9.54 1.81
CA LEU A 146 6.77 -9.52 3.26
C LEU A 146 5.28 -9.62 3.63
N THR A 147 4.39 -9.09 2.80
CA THR A 147 2.93 -9.11 3.03
C THR A 147 2.27 -10.42 2.60
N ALA A 148 2.76 -11.09 1.55
CA ALA A 148 2.12 -12.29 1.00
C ALA A 148 1.91 -13.44 2.02
N PRO A 149 2.85 -13.74 2.95
CA PRO A 149 2.61 -14.71 4.01
C PRO A 149 1.45 -14.34 4.94
N ILE A 150 1.25 -13.04 5.23
CA ILE A 150 0.13 -12.56 6.04
C ILE A 150 -1.18 -12.86 5.31
N PHE A 151 -1.24 -12.53 4.02
CA PHE A 151 -2.41 -12.85 3.19
C PHE A 151 -2.67 -14.35 3.07
N LEU A 152 -1.64 -15.19 3.03
CA LEU A 152 -1.84 -16.64 3.11
C LEU A 152 -2.54 -17.01 4.42
N THR A 153 -2.10 -16.48 5.56
CA THR A 153 -2.74 -16.78 6.85
C THR A 153 -4.19 -16.29 6.91
N GLU A 154 -4.51 -15.17 6.27
CA GLU A 154 -5.90 -14.71 6.11
C GLU A 154 -6.73 -15.68 5.26
N VAL A 155 -6.22 -16.09 4.10
CA VAL A 155 -6.88 -17.05 3.18
C VAL A 155 -7.08 -18.41 3.84
N LYS A 156 -6.17 -18.83 4.72
CA LYS A 156 -6.28 -20.07 5.51
C LYS A 156 -7.26 -19.95 6.69
N GLY A 157 -7.88 -18.80 6.91
CA GLY A 157 -8.90 -18.61 7.94
C GLY A 157 -8.35 -18.35 9.34
N TYR A 158 -7.08 -17.95 9.49
CA TYR A 158 -6.51 -17.61 10.80
C TYR A 158 -6.84 -16.19 11.28
N SER A 159 -7.49 -15.38 10.43
CA SER A 159 -7.94 -14.03 10.75
C SER A 159 -9.44 -14.01 11.13
N LYS A 160 -9.90 -12.90 11.70
CA LYS A 160 -11.31 -12.64 12.03
C LYS A 160 -12.08 -11.99 10.87
N ILE A 161 -11.62 -12.21 9.64
CA ILE A 161 -12.31 -11.70 8.45
C ILE A 161 -13.63 -12.43 8.28
N TYR A 162 -14.72 -11.70 8.06
CA TYR A 162 -16.04 -12.26 7.83
C TYR A 162 -16.61 -11.82 6.48
N ASP A 163 -17.48 -12.65 5.90
CA ASP A 163 -17.95 -12.48 4.54
C ASP A 163 -19.21 -11.61 4.47
N THR A 164 -20.31 -12.05 5.11
CA THR A 164 -21.60 -11.35 5.00
C THR A 164 -21.90 -10.46 6.20
N ILE A 165 -22.77 -9.46 6.02
CA ILE A 165 -23.09 -8.48 7.08
C ILE A 165 -23.74 -9.13 8.30
N GLU A 166 -24.39 -10.29 8.15
CA GLU A 166 -25.03 -11.07 9.21
C GLU A 166 -24.01 -11.80 10.09
N GLU A 167 -22.79 -12.03 9.60
CA GLU A 167 -21.68 -12.65 10.34
C GLU A 167 -20.97 -11.66 11.27
N ALA A 168 -21.33 -10.37 11.18
CA ALA A 168 -20.79 -9.36 12.07
C ALA A 168 -21.11 -9.69 13.55
N PRO A 169 -20.21 -9.36 14.51
CA PRO A 169 -20.44 -9.63 15.93
C PRO A 169 -21.77 -9.10 16.47
N PHE A 170 -22.22 -7.97 15.92
CA PHE A 170 -23.53 -7.37 16.12
C PHE A 170 -23.84 -6.42 14.94
N PRO A 171 -25.11 -6.12 14.62
CA PRO A 171 -25.46 -5.39 13.39
C PRO A 171 -24.74 -4.05 13.17
N MET A 172 -24.61 -3.25 14.25
CA MET A 172 -23.95 -1.94 14.20
C MET A 172 -22.43 -2.03 13.93
N TYR A 173 -21.82 -3.20 14.13
CA TYR A 173 -20.40 -3.41 13.89
C TYR A 173 -20.01 -3.17 12.42
N ASN A 174 -20.93 -3.45 11.48
CA ASN A 174 -20.71 -3.21 10.06
C ASN A 174 -20.38 -1.74 9.74
N ILE A 175 -20.77 -0.80 10.60
CA ILE A 175 -20.43 0.63 10.50
C ILE A 175 -19.25 0.95 11.42
N LEU A 176 -19.23 0.44 12.66
CA LEU A 176 -18.19 0.75 13.64
C LEU A 176 -16.79 0.27 13.25
N GLN A 177 -16.68 -0.76 12.41
CA GLN A 177 -15.40 -1.27 11.93
C GLN A 177 -14.55 -0.18 11.23
N PHE A 178 -15.16 0.78 10.52
CA PHE A 178 -14.43 1.83 9.80
C PHE A 178 -13.71 2.83 10.72
N PRO A 179 -14.39 3.54 11.65
CA PRO A 179 -13.70 4.41 12.58
C PRO A 179 -12.76 3.64 13.51
N LEU A 180 -13.10 2.40 13.90
CA LEU A 180 -12.21 1.56 14.71
C LEU A 180 -10.92 1.23 13.95
N PHE A 181 -11.02 0.86 12.68
CA PHE A 181 -9.89 0.62 11.81
C PHE A 181 -9.01 1.86 11.65
N LEU A 182 -9.60 3.03 11.37
CA LEU A 182 -8.85 4.28 11.26
C LEU A 182 -8.13 4.64 12.56
N LEU A 183 -8.80 4.55 13.71
CA LEU A 183 -8.19 4.89 15.00
C LEU A 183 -7.05 3.92 15.37
N PHE A 184 -7.25 2.61 15.17
CA PHE A 184 -6.24 1.60 15.45
C PHE A 184 -5.01 1.77 14.56
N THR A 185 -5.24 1.94 13.26
CA THR A 185 -4.14 2.04 12.29
C THR A 185 -3.39 3.35 12.44
N ASP A 186 -4.07 4.49 12.65
CA ASP A 186 -3.43 5.78 12.93
C ASP A 186 -2.56 5.72 14.19
N PHE A 187 -3.04 5.05 15.24
CA PHE A 187 -2.27 4.83 16.47
C PHE A 187 -0.98 4.05 16.23
N CYS A 188 -1.08 2.89 15.59
CA CYS A 188 0.07 2.04 15.33
C CYS A 188 1.08 2.72 14.41
N ILE A 189 0.59 3.34 13.32
CA ILE A 189 1.43 4.03 12.35
C ILE A 189 2.16 5.19 12.99
N TYR A 190 1.48 5.99 13.81
CA TYR A 190 2.12 7.07 14.55
C TYR A 190 3.36 6.59 15.34
N TRP A 191 3.25 5.46 16.06
CA TRP A 191 4.38 4.93 16.84
C TRP A 191 5.47 4.31 15.96
N ILE A 192 5.09 3.60 14.91
CA ILE A 192 6.05 3.05 13.93
C ILE A 192 6.82 4.20 13.29
N HIS A 193 6.11 5.21 12.79
CA HIS A 193 6.67 6.37 12.12
C HIS A 193 7.57 7.19 13.05
N ARG A 194 7.13 7.46 14.28
CA ARG A 194 7.99 8.10 15.29
C ARG A 194 9.23 7.26 15.61
N GLY A 195 9.10 5.93 15.64
CA GLY A 195 10.21 4.99 15.80
C GLY A 195 11.19 5.00 14.62
N LEU A 196 10.69 5.16 13.40
CA LEU A 196 11.49 5.32 12.18
C LEU A 196 12.35 6.58 12.21
N HIS A 197 11.92 7.61 12.94
CA HIS A 197 12.70 8.83 13.22
C HIS A 197 13.69 8.70 14.38
N HIS A 198 13.75 7.55 15.06
CA HIS A 198 14.78 7.32 16.06
C HIS A 198 16.18 7.32 15.40
N PRO A 199 17.22 7.96 15.98
CA PRO A 199 18.52 8.12 15.34
C PRO A 199 19.18 6.80 14.87
N LEU A 200 18.91 5.70 15.57
CA LEU A 200 19.42 4.36 15.21
C LEU A 200 18.76 3.76 13.96
N VAL A 201 17.55 4.22 13.61
CA VAL A 201 16.72 3.67 12.54
C VAL A 201 16.68 4.61 11.33
N TYR A 202 16.53 5.90 11.60
CA TYR A 202 16.31 6.95 10.60
C TYR A 202 17.27 6.88 9.44
N LYS A 203 18.58 6.92 9.72
CA LYS A 203 19.62 7.00 8.68
C LYS A 203 19.53 5.88 7.63
N ASN A 204 19.15 4.67 8.05
CA ASN A 204 19.18 3.48 7.20
C ASN A 204 17.82 3.19 6.54
N ILE A 205 16.73 3.49 7.23
CA ILE A 205 15.39 3.06 6.82
C ILE A 205 14.55 4.24 6.33
N HIS A 206 14.55 5.38 7.03
CA HIS A 206 13.58 6.45 6.78
C HIS A 206 14.15 7.70 6.09
N LYS A 207 15.46 7.97 6.23
CA LYS A 207 16.18 9.01 5.46
C LYS A 207 15.96 8.87 3.94
N PRO A 208 15.93 7.68 3.33
CA PRO A 208 15.63 7.53 1.90
C PRO A 208 14.27 8.08 1.48
N HIS A 209 13.29 8.14 2.39
CA HIS A 209 12.00 8.81 2.15
C HIS A 209 12.12 10.32 2.41
N HIS A 210 12.79 10.73 3.48
CA HIS A 210 12.95 12.14 3.84
C HIS A 210 13.87 12.96 2.93
N LYS A 211 14.60 12.33 2.01
CA LYS A 211 15.36 13.07 1.00
C LYS A 211 14.45 13.88 0.07
N TRP A 212 13.17 13.53 -0.06
CA TRP A 212 12.17 14.24 -0.86
C TRP A 212 11.61 15.44 -0.09
N ILE A 213 12.41 16.51 0.06
CA ILE A 213 12.00 17.70 0.84
C ILE A 213 10.72 18.35 0.29
N MET A 214 10.59 18.39 -1.03
CA MET A 214 9.38 18.80 -1.74
C MET A 214 8.84 17.60 -2.52
N PRO A 215 8.14 16.67 -1.86
CA PRO A 215 7.72 15.43 -2.50
C PRO A 215 6.73 15.72 -3.64
N THR A 216 6.74 14.85 -4.65
CA THR A 216 5.62 14.77 -5.62
C THR A 216 4.69 13.61 -5.24
N PRO A 217 3.53 13.46 -5.90
CA PRO A 217 2.65 12.29 -5.71
C PRO A 217 3.38 10.95 -5.88
N TYR A 218 4.43 10.91 -6.71
CA TYR A 218 5.25 9.71 -6.92
C TYR A 218 6.16 9.38 -5.72
N ALA A 219 6.42 10.32 -4.81
CA ALA A 219 7.17 10.08 -3.57
C ALA A 219 6.41 9.23 -2.56
N SER A 220 5.08 9.12 -2.69
CA SER A 220 4.17 8.45 -1.75
C SER A 220 4.57 7.00 -1.40
N HIS A 221 5.19 6.30 -2.36
CA HIS A 221 5.69 4.93 -2.19
C HIS A 221 7.21 4.82 -2.35
N ALA A 222 7.90 5.95 -2.43
CA ALA A 222 9.34 6.04 -2.58
C ALA A 222 10.03 6.04 -1.20
N PHE A 223 9.92 4.92 -0.48
CA PHE A 223 10.53 4.68 0.83
C PHE A 223 11.44 3.45 0.77
N HIS A 224 12.20 3.17 1.84
CA HIS A 224 12.86 1.87 1.99
C HIS A 224 11.80 0.75 2.13
N PRO A 225 12.01 -0.49 1.65
CA PRO A 225 10.96 -1.51 1.73
C PRO A 225 10.46 -1.78 3.16
N LEU A 226 11.37 -1.84 4.13
CA LEU A 226 10.99 -2.04 5.55
C LEU A 226 10.27 -0.84 6.15
N ASP A 227 10.52 0.37 5.64
CA ASP A 227 9.82 1.58 6.06
C ASP A 227 8.33 1.45 5.68
N GLY A 228 8.06 1.38 4.37
CA GLY A 228 6.71 1.26 3.85
C GLY A 228 5.98 0.01 4.34
N TRP A 229 6.65 -1.14 4.41
CA TRP A 229 6.03 -2.36 4.94
C TRP A 229 5.65 -2.21 6.42
N SER A 230 6.53 -1.66 7.25
CA SER A 230 6.24 -1.49 8.68
C SER A 230 5.07 -0.53 8.90
N GLN A 231 4.99 0.58 8.15
CA GLN A 231 3.87 1.51 8.23
C GLN A 231 2.57 0.92 7.66
N GLY A 232 2.65 0.03 6.65
CA GLY A 232 1.47 -0.67 6.11
C GLY A 232 0.98 -1.85 6.97
N LEU A 233 1.86 -2.42 7.81
CA LEU A 233 1.58 -3.61 8.61
C LEU A 233 0.31 -3.51 9.50
N PRO A 234 0.01 -2.39 10.18
CA PRO A 234 -1.18 -2.27 11.01
C PRO A 234 -2.49 -2.55 10.27
N TYR A 235 -2.57 -2.23 8.98
CA TYR A 235 -3.73 -2.53 8.13
C TYR A 235 -3.98 -4.04 7.97
N HIS A 236 -2.91 -4.82 8.00
CA HIS A 236 -2.93 -6.28 7.89
C HIS A 236 -3.05 -6.98 9.24
N ILE A 237 -2.60 -6.35 10.32
CA ILE A 237 -2.76 -6.89 11.68
C ILE A 237 -4.17 -6.66 12.23
N PHE A 238 -4.85 -5.59 11.83
CA PHE A 238 -6.22 -5.31 12.26
C PHE A 238 -7.17 -6.53 12.21
N PRO A 239 -7.31 -7.25 11.08
CA PRO A 239 -8.21 -8.41 10.99
C PRO A 239 -7.84 -9.58 11.89
N PHE A 240 -6.64 -9.63 12.49
CA PHE A 240 -6.28 -10.68 13.46
C PHE A 240 -6.74 -10.34 14.88
N ILE A 241 -6.94 -9.06 15.16
CA ILE A 241 -7.35 -8.55 16.48
C ILE A 241 -8.85 -8.27 16.49
N PHE A 242 -9.35 -7.61 15.44
CA PHE A 242 -10.73 -7.17 15.31
C PHE A 242 -11.39 -7.82 14.09
N PRO A 243 -12.69 -8.17 14.16
CA PRO A 243 -13.42 -8.60 12.98
C PRO A 243 -13.40 -7.55 11.87
N LEU A 244 -13.28 -7.98 10.61
CA LEU A 244 -13.28 -7.06 9.47
C LEU A 244 -14.00 -7.69 8.29
N GLN A 245 -14.96 -6.97 7.72
CA GLN A 245 -15.71 -7.47 6.58
C GLN A 245 -14.83 -7.50 5.32
N LYS A 246 -14.90 -8.57 4.52
CA LYS A 246 -14.05 -8.77 3.32
C LYS A 246 -14.03 -7.57 2.36
N PHE A 247 -15.20 -7.01 2.00
CA PHE A 247 -15.28 -5.87 1.09
C PHE A 247 -14.85 -4.56 1.75
N ALA A 248 -15.19 -4.35 3.02
CA ALA A 248 -14.69 -3.22 3.80
C ALA A 248 -13.16 -3.21 3.83
N TYR A 249 -12.53 -4.39 3.93
CA TYR A 249 -11.08 -4.50 3.91
C TYR A 249 -10.47 -4.03 2.58
N VAL A 250 -11.01 -4.50 1.45
CA VAL A 250 -10.56 -4.08 0.11
C VAL A 250 -10.80 -2.58 -0.11
N LEU A 251 -11.95 -2.06 0.31
CA LEU A 251 -12.29 -0.64 0.22
C LEU A 251 -11.29 0.21 1.02
N LEU A 252 -11.00 -0.19 2.27
CA LEU A 252 -10.04 0.49 3.13
C LEU A 252 -8.64 0.45 2.53
N PHE A 253 -8.21 -0.69 1.99
CA PHE A 253 -6.91 -0.81 1.31
C PHE A 253 -6.78 0.21 0.16
N VAL A 254 -7.80 0.34 -0.69
CA VAL A 254 -7.81 1.34 -1.77
C VAL A 254 -7.81 2.76 -1.23
N ALA A 255 -8.66 3.05 -0.23
CA ALA A 255 -8.76 4.38 0.37
C ALA A 255 -7.44 4.85 1.02
N ILE A 256 -6.72 3.96 1.70
CA ILE A 256 -5.41 4.24 2.31
C ILE A 256 -4.37 4.59 1.25
N ASN A 257 -4.33 3.86 0.14
CA ASN A 257 -3.37 4.13 -0.93
C ASN A 257 -3.66 5.48 -1.59
N ILE A 258 -4.95 5.83 -1.78
CA ILE A 258 -5.35 7.15 -2.25
C ILE A 258 -4.89 8.23 -1.27
N TRP A 259 -5.18 8.04 0.02
CA TRP A 259 -4.76 8.96 1.08
C TRP A 259 -3.24 9.17 1.09
N THR A 260 -2.48 8.09 0.99
CA THR A 260 -1.01 8.11 0.99
C THR A 260 -0.45 8.93 -0.16
N VAL A 261 -1.09 8.91 -1.33
CA VAL A 261 -0.73 9.82 -2.43
C VAL A 261 -1.11 11.26 -2.13
N MET A 262 -2.34 11.49 -1.66
CA MET A 262 -2.87 12.85 -1.42
C MET A 262 -2.08 13.63 -0.37
N ILE A 263 -1.54 12.99 0.67
CA ILE A 263 -0.71 13.71 1.66
C ILE A 263 0.66 14.15 1.11
N HIS A 264 1.08 13.66 -0.06
CA HIS A 264 2.34 14.01 -0.72
C HIS A 264 2.18 14.92 -1.94
N ASP A 265 0.96 15.29 -2.32
CA ASP A 265 0.71 16.07 -3.54
C ASP A 265 0.93 17.58 -3.39
N GLY A 266 1.28 18.04 -2.18
CA GLY A 266 1.55 19.45 -1.91
C GLY A 266 0.33 20.37 -2.03
N GLU A 267 -0.89 19.81 -2.13
CA GLU A 267 -2.12 20.60 -2.19
C GLU A 267 -2.77 20.73 -0.81
N TYR A 268 -2.66 21.93 -0.24
CA TYR A 268 -2.96 22.22 1.16
C TYR A 268 -4.44 22.58 1.38
N VAL A 269 -5.37 21.72 0.96
CA VAL A 269 -6.82 21.99 1.06
C VAL A 269 -7.41 21.81 2.47
N ALA A 270 -6.81 20.96 3.29
CA ALA A 270 -7.34 20.62 4.60
C ALA A 270 -6.74 21.49 5.72
N ASN A 271 -7.25 22.72 5.90
CA ASN A 271 -6.96 23.52 7.09
C ASN A 271 -7.80 23.05 8.29
N SER A 272 -7.50 21.85 8.78
CA SER A 272 -8.25 21.20 9.85
C SER A 272 -7.36 20.98 11.08
N PRO A 273 -7.87 21.26 12.30
CA PRO A 273 -7.13 20.95 13.51
C PRO A 273 -7.07 19.44 13.80
N ILE A 274 -7.89 18.63 13.12
CA ILE A 274 -8.02 17.18 13.34
C ILE A 274 -7.28 16.39 12.25
N ILE A 275 -7.42 16.79 10.99
CA ILE A 275 -6.89 16.03 9.85
C ILE A 275 -5.39 16.31 9.69
N ASN A 276 -4.58 15.24 9.62
CA ASN A 276 -3.17 15.33 9.25
C ASN A 276 -3.05 15.26 7.72
N GLY A 277 -3.32 16.39 7.04
CA GLY A 277 -3.31 16.48 5.59
C GLY A 277 -1.94 16.83 4.99
N ALA A 278 -1.91 17.12 3.68
CA ALA A 278 -0.69 17.42 2.93
C ALA A 278 0.17 18.54 3.53
N ALA A 279 -0.45 19.54 4.18
CA ALA A 279 0.27 20.64 4.81
C ALA A 279 1.07 20.18 6.05
N CYS A 280 0.45 19.34 6.88
CA CYS A 280 1.10 18.76 8.05
C CYS A 280 2.23 17.81 7.63
N HIS A 281 1.99 17.00 6.59
CA HIS A 281 2.99 16.07 6.05
C HIS A 281 4.15 16.78 5.32
N THR A 282 3.88 17.90 4.64
CA THR A 282 4.97 18.71 4.07
C THR A 282 5.84 19.34 5.16
N MET A 283 5.23 19.81 6.26
CA MET A 283 6.00 20.29 7.41
C MET A 283 6.80 19.17 8.06
N HIS A 284 6.29 17.94 8.04
CA HIS A 284 7.03 16.76 8.46
C HIS A 284 8.26 16.50 7.56
N HIS A 285 8.11 16.56 6.24
CA HIS A 285 9.23 16.46 5.30
C HIS A 285 10.25 17.61 5.40
N LEU A 286 9.85 18.79 5.86
CA LEU A 286 10.75 19.93 6.04
C LEU A 286 11.51 19.91 7.37
N TYR A 287 10.89 19.41 8.45
CA TYR A 287 11.43 19.54 9.80
C TYR A 287 11.74 18.23 10.51
N PHE A 288 11.32 17.09 9.94
CA PHE A 288 11.54 15.71 10.36
C PHE A 288 10.92 15.31 11.72
N ASN A 289 10.96 16.19 12.72
CA ASN A 289 10.65 15.84 14.11
C ASN A 289 9.18 16.06 14.55
N TYR A 290 8.26 16.29 13.60
CA TYR A 290 6.87 16.68 13.89
C TYR A 290 5.87 15.96 12.98
N ASN A 291 4.61 15.88 13.41
CA ASN A 291 3.46 15.44 12.62
C ASN A 291 3.58 14.00 12.06
N TYR A 292 3.84 13.00 12.92
CA TYR A 292 4.02 11.60 12.52
C TYR A 292 2.72 10.84 12.23
N GLY A 293 1.55 11.37 12.61
CA GLY A 293 0.26 10.71 12.36
C GLY A 293 -0.05 10.55 10.88
N GLN A 294 -0.80 9.52 10.52
CA GLN A 294 -1.12 9.23 9.11
C GLN A 294 -2.37 9.98 8.66
N PHE A 295 -3.44 9.92 9.46
CA PHE A 295 -4.76 10.48 9.12
C PHE A 295 -5.12 11.65 10.02
N THR A 296 -4.78 11.57 11.30
CA THR A 296 -5.20 12.56 12.29
C THR A 296 -4.02 13.15 13.06
N THR A 297 -4.21 14.34 13.61
CA THR A 297 -3.24 15.00 14.49
C THR A 297 -3.37 14.56 15.95
N LEU A 298 -4.29 13.65 16.26
CA LEU A 298 -4.61 13.24 17.64
C LEU A 298 -3.36 12.74 18.37
N TRP A 299 -2.65 11.79 17.78
CA TRP A 299 -1.50 11.15 18.40
C TRP A 299 -0.30 12.09 18.49
N ASP A 300 -0.13 12.99 17.51
CA ASP A 300 0.87 14.04 17.59
C ASP A 300 0.61 15.04 18.71
N ARG A 301 -0.66 15.36 18.98
CA ARG A 301 -1.01 16.23 20.11
C ARG A 301 -0.76 15.54 21.44
N LEU A 302 -1.19 14.28 21.57
CA LEU A 302 -0.96 13.48 22.78
C LEU A 302 0.53 13.22 23.03
N GLY A 303 1.28 12.95 21.96
CA GLY A 303 2.71 12.68 22.01
C GLY A 303 3.61 13.91 21.93
N LYS A 304 3.03 15.12 21.93
CA LYS A 304 3.72 16.41 21.90
C LYS A 304 4.66 16.61 20.68
N SER A 305 4.29 16.05 19.54
CA SER A 305 4.96 16.21 18.24
C SER A 305 4.15 17.01 17.22
N TYR A 306 2.99 17.55 17.62
CA TYR A 306 2.19 18.37 16.71
C TYR A 306 2.83 19.73 16.44
N ARG A 307 3.01 20.07 15.16
CA ARG A 307 3.36 21.40 14.69
C ARG A 307 2.31 21.88 13.69
N LYS A 308 1.61 22.97 14.04
CA LYS A 308 0.61 23.59 13.15
C LYS A 308 1.31 24.03 11.84
N PRO A 309 0.76 23.70 10.67
CA PRO A 309 1.24 24.27 9.42
C PRO A 309 1.09 25.78 9.38
N ASN A 310 1.99 26.42 8.63
CA ASN A 310 1.99 27.86 8.42
C ASN A 310 0.72 28.31 7.68
N ASP A 311 0.13 29.44 8.09
CA ASP A 311 -1.13 29.92 7.49
C ASP A 311 -0.95 30.29 6.00
N GLU A 312 0.28 30.61 5.59
CA GLU A 312 0.64 30.90 4.20
C GLU A 312 0.49 29.68 3.27
N LEU A 313 0.56 28.45 3.79
CA LEU A 313 0.39 27.24 2.99
C LEU A 313 -1.05 27.08 2.50
N PHE A 314 -2.02 27.56 3.26
CA PHE A 314 -3.45 27.43 2.90
C PHE A 314 -3.93 28.50 1.90
N ARG A 315 -3.06 29.43 1.49
CA ARG A 315 -3.40 30.49 0.55
C ARG A 315 -2.63 30.30 -0.75
N ARG A 316 -3.36 30.25 -1.87
CA ARG A 316 -2.79 30.02 -3.21
C ARG A 316 -1.70 31.03 -3.60
N GLU A 317 -1.85 32.28 -3.19
CA GLU A 317 -0.93 33.39 -3.50
C GLU A 317 0.41 33.28 -2.76
N THR A 318 0.40 32.71 -1.55
CA THR A 318 1.57 32.72 -0.67
C THR A 318 2.24 31.35 -0.53
N LYS A 319 1.52 30.25 -0.78
CA LYS A 319 2.05 28.89 -0.58
C LYS A 319 3.27 28.55 -1.44
N MET A 320 3.38 29.18 -2.60
CA MET A 320 4.53 29.07 -3.52
C MET A 320 5.32 30.39 -3.63
N GLY A 321 5.20 31.27 -2.64
CA GLY A 321 5.88 32.55 -2.62
C GLY A 321 7.36 32.41 -2.23
N GLN A 322 8.23 33.23 -2.83
CA GLN A 322 9.67 33.22 -2.55
C GLN A 322 10.00 33.44 -1.07
N ALA A 323 9.24 34.30 -0.39
CA ALA A 323 9.43 34.55 1.04
C ALA A 323 9.21 33.26 1.87
N GLU A 324 8.18 32.49 1.52
CA GLU A 324 7.88 31.24 2.21
C GLU A 324 8.93 30.16 1.90
N TRP A 325 9.30 30.00 0.63
CA TRP A 325 10.35 29.05 0.25
C TRP A 325 11.69 29.36 0.89
N ASN A 326 12.05 30.65 1.01
CA ASN A 326 13.27 31.05 1.70
C ASN A 326 13.21 30.71 3.19
N ARG A 327 12.05 30.87 3.84
CA ARG A 327 11.83 30.45 5.24
C ARG A 327 11.98 28.93 5.38
N GLN A 328 11.26 28.17 4.56
CA GLN A 328 11.27 26.71 4.54
C GLN A 328 12.68 26.16 4.30
N ALA A 329 13.38 26.65 3.28
CA ALA A 329 14.73 26.23 2.96
C ALA A 329 15.70 26.48 4.12
N LYS A 330 15.64 27.66 4.75
CA LYS A 330 16.50 28.01 5.89
C LYS A 330 16.24 27.13 7.11
N GLU A 331 14.97 26.91 7.45
CA GLU A 331 14.61 26.06 8.59
C GLU A 331 14.97 24.59 8.33
N MET A 332 14.71 24.10 7.12
CA MET A 332 15.07 22.74 6.70
C MET A 332 16.59 22.53 6.75
N GLU A 333 17.40 23.45 6.22
CA GLU A 333 18.87 23.38 6.28
C GLU A 333 19.40 23.27 7.71
N LYS A 334 18.79 24.01 8.65
CA LYS A 334 19.10 23.89 10.08
C LYS A 334 18.80 22.48 10.59
N MET A 335 17.63 21.96 10.29
CA MET A 335 17.21 20.63 10.75
C MET A 335 18.06 19.51 10.15
N VAL A 336 18.41 19.59 8.87
CA VAL A 336 19.31 18.63 8.22
C VAL A 336 20.67 18.62 8.87
N LYS A 337 21.24 19.78 9.18
CA LYS A 337 22.51 19.86 9.90
C LYS A 337 22.42 19.24 11.30
N GLU A 338 21.30 19.44 11.99
CA GLU A 338 21.08 18.91 13.35
C GLU A 338 20.88 17.38 13.36
N VAL A 339 20.10 16.85 12.41
CA VAL A 339 19.69 15.43 12.37
C VAL A 339 20.66 14.57 11.56
N GLU A 340 21.12 15.07 10.41
CA GLU A 340 21.96 14.33 9.46
C GLU A 340 23.45 14.73 9.50
N GLY A 341 23.77 15.89 10.09
CA GLY A 341 25.13 16.44 10.16
C GLY A 341 25.57 17.18 8.89
N CYS A 342 25.32 16.61 7.70
CA CYS A 342 25.57 17.25 6.41
C CYS A 342 24.45 16.96 5.40
N ASP A 343 24.29 17.86 4.42
CA ASP A 343 23.36 17.67 3.30
C ASP A 343 24.11 17.06 2.11
N ASP A 344 23.77 15.82 1.77
CA ASP A 344 24.33 15.05 0.66
C ASP A 344 23.46 15.09 -0.61
N ARG A 345 22.40 15.91 -0.63
CA ARG A 345 21.47 16.01 -1.76
C ARG A 345 21.98 16.94 -2.87
N THR A 346 21.55 16.65 -4.09
CA THR A 346 21.83 17.49 -5.28
C THR A 346 20.53 18.13 -5.77
N TYR A 347 20.42 19.44 -5.56
CA TYR A 347 19.24 20.24 -5.92
C TYR A 347 19.32 20.79 -7.34
N GLU A 348 18.17 20.96 -7.98
CA GLU A 348 18.07 21.62 -9.27
C GLU A 348 18.58 23.08 -9.17
N GLY A 349 19.38 23.53 -10.14
CA GLY A 349 19.93 24.90 -10.17
C GLY A 349 21.21 25.18 -9.36
N THR A 350 21.74 24.23 -8.57
CA THR A 350 22.99 24.44 -7.81
C THR A 350 24.28 24.46 -8.67
N GLU A 351 24.28 23.88 -9.87
CA GLU A 351 25.43 23.93 -10.80
C GLU A 351 25.54 25.27 -11.55
N ALA A 352 24.45 26.02 -11.72
CA ALA A 352 24.46 27.29 -12.46
C ALA A 352 25.29 28.40 -11.77
N LYS A 353 25.60 28.26 -10.48
CA LYS A 353 26.41 29.22 -9.71
C LYS A 353 27.89 28.89 -9.63
N LYS A 354 28.35 27.74 -10.15
CA LYS A 354 29.78 27.36 -10.15
C LYS A 354 30.54 27.83 -11.41
N ASN A 355 29.85 28.37 -12.41
CA ASN A 355 30.42 28.78 -13.70
C ASN A 355 30.15 30.27 -14.03
N ILE A 356 30.25 31.17 -13.05
CA ILE A 356 30.28 32.63 -13.29
C ILE A 356 31.57 33.20 -12.72
#